data_AF-A0AAN8FC06-F1
#
_entry.id   AF-A0AAN8FC06-F1
#
_cell.length_a   1.000
_cell.length_b   1.000
_cell.length_c   1.000
_cell.angle_alpha   90.00
_cell.angle_beta   90.00
_cell.angle_gamma   90.00
#
_symmetry.space_group_name_H-M   'P 1'
#
loop_
_entity.id
_entity.type
_entity.pdbx_description
1 polymer ?
#
loop_
_entity_poly.entity_id
_entity_poly.type
_entity_poly.pdbx_seq_one_letter_code
_entity_poly.pdbx_strand_id
1 'polypeptide(L)'
;MSEASSNASPSKVENMKKVAMTEKEFKKVQQLHYGWYIQAVSALLGAIGKELYMKMDRNNRRAFVACLDNIDKEHDLQSGAKCLVKAFDNQLVKSYPYALHRPYYDFVDGNMRRPAVVKKKKLIRKAVKDFARSRAAKLLKLNFIKKPQKTINKAVSRKLRYAIVLRLCKV
;
A
#
# COMPACT_ATOMS: atom_id res chain seq x y z
N MET A 1 47.95 33.84 -8.23
CA MET A 1 47.09 33.13 -7.26
C MET A 1 46.96 34.04 -6.07
N SER A 2 45.81 34.70 -5.93
CA SER A 2 45.60 35.76 -4.96
C SER A 2 45.11 35.15 -3.64
N GLU A 3 45.96 35.20 -2.62
CA GLU A 3 45.61 34.80 -1.25
C GLU A 3 44.65 35.83 -0.65
N ALA A 4 43.44 35.38 -0.31
CA ALA A 4 42.48 36.16 0.47
C ALA A 4 42.94 36.19 1.94
N SER A 5 43.74 37.19 2.29
CA SER A 5 44.10 37.48 3.69
C SER A 5 42.89 38.06 4.41
N SER A 6 42.19 37.22 5.18
CA SER A 6 41.16 37.68 6.11
C SER A 6 41.80 37.89 7.48
N ASN A 7 41.86 39.15 7.92
CA ASN A 7 42.26 39.57 9.26
C ASN A 7 41.27 39.01 10.30
N ALA A 8 41.45 37.74 10.70
CA ALA A 8 40.74 37.16 11.82
C ALA A 8 41.35 37.67 13.13
N SER A 9 40.54 38.26 14.02
CA SER A 9 41.00 38.65 15.34
C SER A 9 41.56 37.42 16.08
N PRO A 10 42.63 37.56 16.89
CA PRO A 10 43.25 36.43 17.57
C PRO A 10 42.26 35.65 18.44
N SER A 11 41.27 36.34 19.03
CA SER A 11 40.14 35.74 19.76
C SER A 11 39.23 34.84 18.90
N LYS A 12 39.00 35.20 17.63
CA LYS A 12 38.22 34.37 16.68
C LYS A 12 38.96 33.09 16.34
N VAL A 13 40.27 33.18 16.11
CA VAL A 13 41.11 32.03 15.77
C VAL A 13 41.18 31.04 16.94
N GLU A 14 41.26 31.53 18.18
CA GLU A 14 41.24 30.70 19.39
C GLU A 14 39.89 30.00 19.60
N ASN A 15 38.79 30.71 19.35
CA ASN A 15 37.45 30.13 19.41
C ASN A 15 37.24 29.06 18.32
N MET A 16 37.78 29.26 17.12
CA MET A 16 37.74 28.24 16.06
C MET A 16 38.56 27.00 16.43
N LYS A 17 39.73 27.16 17.09
CA LYS A 17 40.52 26.03 17.60
C LYS A 17 39.83 25.26 18.71
N LYS A 18 39.03 25.92 19.55
CA LYS A 18 38.22 25.27 20.59
C LYS A 18 37.05 24.46 20.02
N VAL A 19 36.53 24.86 18.86
CA VAL A 19 35.42 24.17 18.16
C VAL A 19 35.96 23.12 17.17
N ALA A 20 37.22 23.22 16.76
CA ALA A 20 37.85 22.27 15.86
C ALA A 20 37.96 20.89 16.52
N MET A 21 37.36 19.89 15.88
CA MET A 21 37.46 18.49 16.29
C MET A 21 38.90 17.98 16.18
N THR A 22 39.25 17.07 17.08
CA THR A 22 40.49 16.29 16.97
C THR A 22 40.42 15.34 15.77
N GLU A 23 41.57 14.94 15.22
CA GLU A 23 41.63 14.05 14.05
C GLU A 23 40.89 12.71 14.30
N LYS A 24 40.93 12.20 15.54
CA LYS A 24 40.22 10.97 15.94
C LYS A 24 38.70 11.14 15.89
N GLU A 25 38.20 12.30 16.33
CA GLU A 25 36.78 12.64 16.30
C GLU A 25 36.31 12.88 14.86
N PHE A 26 37.12 13.56 14.06
CA PHE A 26 36.85 13.77 12.64
C PHE A 26 36.71 12.44 11.89
N LYS A 27 37.61 11.47 12.12
CA LYS A 27 37.52 10.13 11.51
C LYS A 27 36.22 9.40 11.89
N LYS A 28 35.74 9.53 13.12
CA LYS A 28 34.45 8.95 13.56
C LYS A 28 33.27 9.60 12.83
N VAL A 29 33.26 10.93 12.75
CA VAL A 29 32.22 11.67 12.02
C VAL A 29 32.25 11.32 10.54
N GLN A 30 33.44 11.20 9.94
CA GLN A 30 33.61 10.80 8.55
C GLN A 30 33.03 9.40 8.29
N GLN A 31 33.32 8.42 9.14
CA GLN A 31 32.74 7.07 9.02
C GLN A 31 31.21 7.09 9.14
N LEU A 32 30.68 7.86 10.09
CA LEU A 32 29.24 8.00 10.30
C LEU A 32 28.56 8.67 9.10
N HIS A 33 29.18 9.71 8.54
CA HIS A 33 28.72 10.37 7.32
C HIS A 33 28.75 9.41 6.12
N TYR A 34 29.77 8.56 5.99
CA TYR A 34 29.81 7.52 4.96
C TYR A 34 28.65 6.52 5.11
N GLY A 35 28.34 6.10 6.34
CA GLY A 35 27.20 5.23 6.60
C GLY A 35 25.88 5.85 6.18
N TRP A 36 25.64 7.11 6.56
CA TRP A 36 24.44 7.85 6.17
C TRP A 36 24.36 8.08 4.66
N TYR A 37 25.49 8.38 4.01
CA TYR A 37 25.56 8.52 2.56
C TYR A 37 25.14 7.22 1.86
N ILE A 38 25.69 6.08 2.26
CA ILE A 38 25.37 4.78 1.66
C ILE A 38 23.88 4.47 1.86
N GLN A 39 23.34 4.70 3.05
CA GLN A 39 21.91 4.49 3.33
C GLN A 39 21.01 5.37 2.46
N ALA A 40 21.33 6.66 2.34
CA ALA A 40 20.54 7.60 1.56
C ALA A 40 20.57 7.24 0.06
N VAL A 41 21.75 6.93 -0.47
CA VAL A 41 21.90 6.58 -1.90
C VAL A 41 21.29 5.22 -2.20
N SER A 42 21.48 4.20 -1.35
CA SER A 42 20.84 2.89 -1.53
C SER A 42 19.31 3.00 -1.51
N ALA A 43 18.74 3.82 -0.63
CA ALA A 43 17.30 4.07 -0.61
C ALA A 43 16.81 4.75 -1.90
N LEU A 44 17.57 5.73 -2.41
CA LEU A 44 17.27 6.40 -3.67
C LEU A 44 17.34 5.44 -4.87
N LEU A 45 18.42 4.65 -4.98
CA LEU A 45 18.58 3.64 -6.03
C LEU A 45 17.47 2.58 -5.94
N GLY A 46 17.06 2.18 -4.73
CA GLY A 46 15.94 1.27 -4.51
C GLY A 46 14.60 1.85 -4.97
N ALA A 47 14.34 3.14 -4.72
CA ALA A 47 13.13 3.82 -5.17
C ALA A 47 13.06 3.91 -6.71
N ILE A 48 14.15 4.35 -7.34
CA ILE A 48 14.27 4.43 -8.81
C ILE A 48 14.17 3.03 -9.42
N GLY A 49 14.89 2.05 -8.85
CA GLY A 49 14.87 0.67 -9.31
C GLY A 49 13.50 0.02 -9.24
N LYS A 50 12.73 0.30 -8.18
CA LYS A 50 11.34 -0.15 -8.07
C LYS A 50 10.46 0.46 -9.15
N GLU A 51 10.58 1.76 -9.40
CA GLU A 51 9.80 2.41 -10.45
C GLU A 51 10.11 1.81 -11.83
N LEU A 52 11.40 1.63 -12.14
CA LEU A 52 11.86 1.03 -13.37
C LEU A 52 11.40 -0.43 -13.49
N TYR A 53 11.50 -1.21 -12.41
CA TYR A 53 11.06 -2.60 -12.35
C TYR A 53 9.58 -2.79 -12.70
N MET A 54 8.72 -1.86 -12.27
CA MET A 54 7.30 -1.91 -12.60
C MET A 54 7.01 -1.67 -14.08
N LYS A 55 7.89 -0.94 -14.79
CA LYS A 55 7.77 -0.61 -16.21
C LYS A 55 8.42 -1.65 -17.13
N MET A 56 9.36 -2.45 -16.62
CA MET A 56 10.06 -3.48 -17.38
C MET A 56 9.19 -4.68 -17.75
N ASP A 57 9.49 -5.32 -18.89
CA ASP A 57 8.92 -6.59 -19.31
C ASP A 57 9.44 -7.77 -18.48
N ARG A 58 8.82 -8.93 -18.66
CA ARG A 58 9.13 -10.15 -17.91
C ARG A 58 10.61 -10.54 -18.00
N ASN A 59 11.18 -10.51 -19.20
CA ASN A 59 12.55 -10.99 -19.44
C ASN A 59 13.57 -10.02 -18.85
N ASN A 60 13.37 -8.71 -19.07
CA ASN A 60 14.20 -7.69 -18.45
C ASN A 60 14.10 -7.70 -16.93
N ARG A 61 12.92 -7.95 -16.34
CA ARG A 61 12.78 -8.10 -14.88
C ARG A 61 13.59 -9.26 -14.33
N ARG A 62 13.59 -10.43 -14.99
CA ARG A 62 14.39 -11.59 -14.55
C ARG A 62 15.88 -11.29 -14.65
N ALA A 63 16.32 -10.68 -15.76
CA ALA A 63 17.70 -10.27 -15.94
C ALA A 63 18.12 -9.16 -14.96
N PHE A 64 17.20 -8.26 -14.59
CA PHE A 64 17.45 -7.22 -13.58
C PHE A 64 17.69 -7.80 -12.20
N VAL A 65 16.84 -8.73 -11.75
CA VAL A 65 17.03 -9.42 -10.47
C VAL A 65 18.34 -10.22 -10.47
N ALA A 66 18.64 -10.92 -11.56
CA ALA A 66 19.93 -11.61 -11.70
C ALA A 66 21.13 -10.67 -11.65
N CYS A 67 21.01 -9.43 -12.15
CA CYS A 67 22.05 -8.42 -12.01
C CYS A 67 22.25 -8.03 -10.53
N LEU A 68 21.16 -7.82 -9.80
CA LEU A 68 21.21 -7.45 -8.38
C LEU A 68 21.74 -8.60 -7.49
N ASP A 69 21.42 -9.85 -7.81
CA ASP A 69 21.91 -11.02 -7.06
C ASP A 69 23.43 -11.22 -7.17
N ASN A 70 24.06 -10.71 -8.23
CA ASN A 70 25.50 -10.81 -8.43
C ASN A 70 26.29 -9.76 -7.63
N ILE A 71 25.63 -8.92 -6.82
CA ILE A 71 26.29 -7.91 -6.00
C ILE A 71 26.68 -8.54 -4.66
N ASP A 72 27.96 -8.86 -4.50
CA ASP A 72 28.47 -9.52 -3.29
C ASP A 72 28.43 -8.62 -2.03
N LYS A 73 28.50 -7.30 -2.22
CA LYS A 73 28.60 -6.31 -1.14
C LYS A 73 27.35 -5.45 -1.08
N GLU A 74 26.64 -5.50 0.04
CA GLU A 74 25.42 -4.70 0.29
C GLU A 74 25.65 -3.18 0.18
N HIS A 75 26.89 -2.73 0.43
CA HIS A 75 27.27 -1.32 0.39
C HIS A 75 27.87 -0.87 -0.96
N ASP A 76 27.91 -1.74 -1.97
CA ASP A 76 28.43 -1.38 -3.29
C ASP A 76 27.37 -0.67 -4.15
N LEU A 77 27.35 0.65 -3.98
CA LEU A 77 26.49 1.56 -4.76
C LEU A 77 26.80 1.52 -6.25
N GLN A 78 28.05 1.28 -6.65
CA GLN A 78 28.46 1.34 -8.06
C GLN A 78 27.89 0.16 -8.83
N SER A 79 27.96 -1.04 -8.26
CA SER A 79 27.40 -2.23 -8.90
C SER A 79 25.87 -2.15 -9.01
N GLY A 80 25.19 -1.67 -7.95
CA GLY A 80 23.74 -1.40 -8.00
C GLY A 80 23.36 -0.37 -9.07
N ALA A 81 24.10 0.74 -9.15
CA ALA A 81 23.89 1.76 -10.17
C ALA A 81 24.14 1.22 -11.60
N LYS A 82 25.17 0.40 -11.81
CA LYS A 82 25.43 -0.25 -13.10
C LYS A 82 24.26 -1.12 -13.55
N CYS A 83 23.65 -1.88 -12.64
CA CYS A 83 22.44 -2.66 -12.95
C CYS A 83 21.28 -1.77 -13.41
N LEU A 84 21.09 -0.62 -12.76
CA LEU A 84 20.06 0.35 -13.15
C LEU A 84 20.34 0.97 -14.52
N VAL A 85 21.58 1.36 -14.81
CA VAL A 85 21.95 1.91 -16.12
C VAL A 85 21.71 0.87 -17.22
N LYS A 86 22.17 -0.37 -17.03
CA LYS A 86 21.90 -1.47 -17.97
C LYS A 86 20.40 -1.74 -18.16
N ALA A 87 19.61 -1.50 -17.11
CA ALA A 87 18.15 -1.62 -17.16
C ALA A 87 17.52 -0.52 -18.00
N PHE A 88 17.98 0.73 -17.87
CA PHE A 88 17.55 1.84 -18.72
C PHE A 88 17.89 1.59 -20.19
N ASP A 89 19.08 1.05 -20.46
CA ASP A 89 19.55 0.78 -21.83
C ASP A 89 18.90 -0.48 -22.46
N ASN A 90 18.06 -1.21 -21.71
CA ASN A 90 17.51 -2.51 -22.11
C ASN A 90 18.58 -3.54 -22.52
N GLN A 91 19.80 -3.43 -21.96
CA GLN A 91 20.93 -4.32 -22.25
C GLN A 91 21.07 -5.45 -21.22
N LEU A 92 20.16 -5.52 -20.25
CA LEU A 92 20.15 -6.55 -19.21
C LEU A 92 20.07 -7.97 -19.76
N VAL A 93 19.16 -8.23 -20.69
CA VAL A 93 18.98 -9.59 -21.26
C VAL A 93 20.24 -10.06 -22.00
N LYS A 94 20.97 -9.13 -22.64
CA LYS A 94 22.26 -9.44 -23.30
C LYS A 94 23.34 -9.78 -22.29
N SER A 95 23.36 -9.09 -21.15
CA SER A 95 24.35 -9.30 -20.09
C SER A 95 24.07 -10.55 -19.25
N TYR A 96 22.79 -10.89 -19.06
CA TYR A 96 22.34 -11.98 -18.18
C TYR A 96 21.37 -12.94 -18.89
N PRO A 97 21.79 -13.58 -20.01
CA PRO A 97 20.91 -14.46 -20.78
C PRO A 97 20.52 -15.73 -19.99
N TYR A 98 21.41 -16.20 -19.11
CA TYR A 98 21.17 -17.38 -18.28
C TYR A 98 19.99 -17.21 -17.31
N ALA A 99 19.65 -15.96 -16.94
CA ALA A 99 18.57 -15.66 -16.02
C ALA A 99 17.17 -15.98 -16.59
N LEU A 100 17.05 -16.06 -17.93
CA LEU A 100 15.78 -16.34 -18.60
C LEU A 100 15.30 -17.79 -18.43
N HIS A 101 16.22 -18.73 -18.28
CA HIS A 101 15.92 -20.16 -18.21
C HIS A 101 16.08 -20.73 -16.80
N ARG A 102 16.62 -19.95 -15.85
CA ARG A 102 16.88 -20.43 -14.49
C ARG A 102 15.58 -20.47 -13.68
N PRO A 103 15.15 -21.65 -13.18
CA PRO A 103 13.91 -21.77 -12.39
C PRO A 103 13.90 -20.92 -11.13
N TYR A 104 15.09 -20.64 -10.59
CA TYR A 104 15.29 -19.76 -9.44
C TYR A 104 14.59 -18.39 -9.61
N TYR A 105 14.48 -17.86 -10.83
CA TYR A 105 13.87 -16.56 -11.14
C TYR A 105 12.38 -16.61 -11.53
N ASP A 106 11.72 -17.76 -11.43
CA ASP A 106 10.32 -17.90 -11.86
C ASP A 106 9.34 -17.07 -11.00
N PHE A 107 9.74 -16.67 -9.79
CA PHE A 107 8.92 -15.80 -8.92
C PHE A 107 8.65 -14.43 -9.55
N VAL A 108 9.53 -13.95 -10.43
CA VAL A 108 9.36 -12.70 -11.18
C VAL A 108 8.16 -12.76 -12.13
N ASP A 109 7.76 -13.96 -12.51
CA ASP A 109 6.64 -14.24 -13.42
C ASP A 109 5.30 -14.28 -12.67
N GLY A 110 5.36 -14.35 -11.35
CA GLY A 110 4.23 -14.28 -10.44
C GLY A 110 3.54 -12.92 -10.51
N ASN A 111 2.58 -12.78 -11.43
CA ASN A 111 1.60 -11.71 -11.58
C ASN A 111 1.63 -10.61 -10.49
N MET A 112 2.42 -9.56 -10.72
CA MET A 112 2.28 -8.24 -10.06
C MET A 112 0.96 -7.53 -10.43
N ARG A 113 0.08 -8.17 -11.22
CA ARG A 113 -1.32 -7.79 -11.43
C ARG A 113 -2.16 -8.03 -10.17
N ARG A 114 -1.92 -7.31 -9.07
CA ARG A 114 -2.92 -7.19 -7.99
C ARG A 114 -3.06 -5.74 -7.56
N PRO A 115 -3.93 -4.99 -8.25
CA PRO A 115 -5.02 -4.35 -7.50
C PRO A 115 -6.42 -4.48 -8.13
N ALA A 116 -6.56 -4.81 -9.42
CA ALA A 116 -7.87 -4.75 -10.10
C ALA A 116 -8.85 -5.85 -9.64
N VAL A 117 -8.37 -7.09 -9.52
CA VAL A 117 -9.22 -8.24 -9.13
C VAL A 117 -9.65 -8.18 -7.66
N VAL A 118 -8.79 -7.63 -6.78
CA VAL A 118 -9.09 -7.44 -5.35
C VAL A 118 -10.16 -6.35 -5.17
N LYS A 119 -10.07 -5.24 -5.92
CA LYS A 119 -11.08 -4.18 -5.92
C LYS A 119 -12.44 -4.68 -6.44
N LYS A 120 -12.46 -5.49 -7.51
CA LYS A 120 -13.71 -6.09 -8.06
C LYS A 120 -14.39 -7.03 -7.06
N LYS A 121 -13.64 -7.88 -6.36
CA LYS A 121 -14.19 -8.76 -5.30
C LYS A 121 -14.76 -7.96 -4.12
N LYS A 122 -14.13 -6.84 -3.74
CA LYS A 122 -14.62 -5.96 -2.65
C LYS A 122 -15.93 -5.25 -3.03
N LEU A 123 -16.05 -4.79 -4.28
CA LEU A 123 -17.27 -4.17 -4.81
C LEU A 123 -18.44 -5.17 -4.89
N ILE A 124 -18.20 -6.39 -5.38
CA ILE A 124 -19.23 -7.44 -5.43
C ILE A 124 -19.71 -7.80 -4.01
N ARG A 125 -18.81 -7.98 -3.05
CA ARG A 125 -19.19 -8.24 -1.64
C ARG A 125 -20.02 -7.11 -1.03
N LYS A 126 -19.73 -5.85 -1.36
CA LYS A 126 -20.51 -4.70 -0.91
C LYS A 126 -21.91 -4.70 -1.53
N ALA A 127 -22.00 -4.90 -2.84
CA ALA A 127 -23.29 -4.97 -3.56
C ALA A 127 -24.19 -6.11 -3.05
N VAL A 128 -23.62 -7.30 -2.82
CA VAL A 128 -24.36 -8.45 -2.25
C VAL A 128 -24.88 -8.13 -0.84
N LYS A 129 -24.07 -7.48 0.01
CA LYS A 129 -24.47 -7.08 1.36
C LYS A 129 -25.59 -6.04 1.36
N ASP A 130 -25.52 -5.07 0.45
CA ASP A 130 -26.53 -4.02 0.32
C ASP A 130 -27.85 -4.57 -0.23
N PHE A 131 -27.78 -5.51 -1.19
CA PHE A 131 -28.96 -6.22 -1.70
C PHE A 131 -29.66 -7.04 -0.61
N ALA A 132 -28.90 -7.80 0.19
CA ALA A 132 -29.44 -8.57 1.31
C ALA A 132 -30.14 -7.67 2.34
N ARG A 133 -29.55 -6.51 2.68
CA ARG A 133 -30.15 -5.52 3.58
C ARG A 133 -31.44 -4.93 3.03
N SER A 134 -31.47 -4.54 1.76
CA SER A 134 -32.66 -4.01 1.11
C SER A 134 -33.80 -5.02 1.08
N ARG A 135 -33.50 -6.29 0.76
CA ARG A 135 -34.48 -7.38 0.76
C ARG A 135 -35.03 -7.66 2.16
N ALA A 136 -34.18 -7.68 3.18
CA ALA A 136 -34.61 -7.84 4.58
C ALA A 136 -35.54 -6.69 5.03
N ALA A 137 -35.20 -5.44 4.72
CA ALA A 137 -36.03 -4.29 5.02
C ALA A 137 -37.40 -4.34 4.31
N LYS A 138 -37.43 -4.80 3.06
CA LYS A 138 -38.68 -5.00 2.30
C LYS A 138 -39.57 -6.09 2.92
N LEU A 139 -38.98 -7.21 3.35
CA LEU A 139 -39.71 -8.29 4.03
C LEU A 139 -40.27 -7.84 5.38
N LEU A 140 -39.51 -7.07 6.15
CA LEU A 140 -39.99 -6.48 7.40
C LEU A 140 -41.20 -5.57 7.14
N LYS A 141 -41.14 -4.68 6.15
CA LYS A 141 -42.27 -3.81 5.77
C LYS A 141 -43.53 -4.59 5.38
N LEU A 142 -43.39 -5.69 4.63
CA LEU A 142 -44.52 -6.55 4.25
C LEU A 142 -45.13 -7.27 5.46
N ASN A 143 -44.33 -7.61 6.47
CA ASN A 143 -44.82 -8.22 7.72
C ASN A 143 -45.56 -7.22 8.63
N PHE A 144 -45.23 -5.92 8.57
CA PHE A 144 -46.00 -4.88 9.27
C PHE A 144 -47.34 -4.58 8.60
N ILE A 145 -47.42 -4.64 7.26
CA ILE A 145 -48.68 -4.39 6.52
C ILE A 145 -49.69 -5.56 6.68
N LYS A 146 -49.22 -6.79 6.90
CA LYS A 146 -50.10 -7.97 7.10
C LYS A 146 -50.67 -8.14 8.52
N LYS A 147 -50.38 -7.23 9.46
CA LYS A 147 -51.00 -7.22 10.81
C LYS A 147 -51.84 -5.96 11.03
N PRO A 148 -53.04 -5.88 10.43
CA PRO A 148 -54.17 -5.35 11.20
C PRO A 148 -55.49 -6.04 10.82
N GLN A 149 -55.68 -7.34 11.11
CA GLN A 149 -56.99 -7.96 10.81
C GLN A 149 -57.45 -9.09 11.73
N LYS A 150 -56.85 -9.26 12.91
CA LYS A 150 -57.34 -10.23 13.92
C LYS A 150 -58.02 -9.61 15.15
N THR A 151 -58.11 -8.29 15.27
CA THR A 151 -58.71 -7.63 16.45
C THR A 151 -60.14 -7.13 16.27
N ILE A 152 -60.76 -7.24 15.07
CA ILE A 152 -62.11 -6.70 14.83
C ILE A 152 -63.24 -7.74 15.09
N ASN A 153 -62.98 -9.04 14.93
CA ASN A 153 -64.01 -10.08 15.08
C ASN A 153 -64.47 -10.31 16.54
N LYS A 154 -63.76 -9.77 17.53
CA LYS A 154 -64.18 -9.85 18.95
C LYS A 154 -65.21 -8.77 19.34
N ALA A 155 -65.32 -7.67 18.58
CA ALA A 155 -66.24 -6.57 18.88
C ALA A 155 -67.64 -6.76 18.27
N VAL A 156 -67.78 -7.57 17.21
CA VAL A 156 -69.06 -7.82 16.53
C VAL A 156 -69.95 -8.80 17.33
N SER A 157 -69.37 -9.71 18.10
CA SER A 157 -70.13 -10.70 18.91
C SER A 157 -70.79 -10.09 20.17
N ARG A 158 -70.42 -8.86 20.58
CA ARG A 158 -71.07 -8.15 21.71
C ARG A 158 -72.25 -7.27 21.27
N LYS A 159 -72.30 -6.82 20.01
CA LYS A 159 -73.43 -6.03 19.48
C LYS A 159 -74.66 -6.86 19.11
N LEU A 160 -74.51 -8.17 18.90
CA LEU A 160 -75.64 -9.07 18.62
C LEU A 160 -76.44 -9.47 19.89
N ARG A 161 -75.87 -9.29 21.09
CA ARG A 161 -76.58 -9.61 22.36
C ARG A 161 -77.53 -8.50 22.81
N TYR A 162 -77.29 -7.24 22.46
CA TYR A 162 -78.19 -6.13 22.82
C TYR A 162 -79.37 -5.95 21.84
N ALA A 163 -79.28 -6.49 20.62
CA ALA A 163 -80.36 -6.43 19.63
C ALA A 163 -81.44 -7.52 19.81
N ILE A 164 -81.13 -8.62 20.49
CA ILE A 164 -82.11 -9.69 20.80
C ILE A 164 -82.95 -9.32 22.03
N VAL A 165 -82.37 -8.68 23.05
CA VAL A 165 -83.08 -8.28 24.27
C VAL A 165 -84.15 -7.19 24.00
N LEU A 166 -83.97 -6.33 22.99
CA LEU A 166 -84.92 -5.26 22.65
C LEU A 166 -86.02 -5.67 21.65
N ARG A 167 -86.05 -6.91 21.16
CA ARG A 167 -87.13 -7.44 20.28
C ARG A 167 -88.10 -8.42 20.95
N LEU A 168 -87.89 -8.76 22.22
CA LEU A 168 -88.82 -9.61 23.00
C LEU A 168 -89.71 -8.84 24.00
N CYS A 169 -89.58 -7.51 24.09
CA CYS A 169 -90.47 -6.66 24.89
C CYS A 169 -91.52 -5.90 24.05
N LYS A 170 -91.92 -6.47 22.91
CA LYS A 170 -92.99 -5.90 22.06
C LYS A 170 -93.82 -7.02 21.42
N VAL A 171 -94.53 -7.76 22.26
CA VAL A 171 -95.95 -8.19 22.21
C VAL A 171 -96.19 -9.03 23.46
#